data_AF-A0A1G6NC27-F1
#
_entry.id   AF-A0A1G6NC27-F1
#
_cell.length_a   1.000
_cell.length_b   1.000
_cell.length_c   1.000
_cell.angle_alpha   90.00
_cell.angle_beta   90.00
_cell.angle_gamma   90.00
#
_symmetry.space_group_name_H-M   'P 1'
#
loop_
_entity.id
_entity.type
_entity.pdbx_description
1 polymer ?
#
loop_
_entity_poly.entity_id
_entity_poly.type
_entity_poly.pdbx_seq_one_letter_code
_entity_poly.pdbx_strand_id
1 'polypeptide(L)' 'MDVGEILIGLILAVVFWKLLKVTFKSFLWVLGIGLLVAVFFPEQLPLVGDLGVTVLSFLGSLLVLTAAGFFFFTGD' A
#
# COMPACT_ATOMS: atom_id res chain seq x y z
N MET A 1 7.94 -7.33 28.44
CA MET A 1 6.97 -6.70 27.53
C MET A 1 5.94 -5.98 28.37
N ASP A 2 6.07 -4.66 28.44
CA ASP A 2 5.12 -3.82 29.14
C ASP A 2 3.79 -3.80 28.38
N VAL A 3 2.67 -3.63 29.09
CA VAL A 3 1.33 -3.57 28.48
C VAL A 3 1.25 -2.49 27.38
N GLY A 4 2.05 -1.42 27.50
CA GLY A 4 2.20 -0.37 26.50
C GLY A 4 2.78 -0.85 25.16
N GLU A 5 3.79 -1.73 25.18
CA GLU A 5 4.41 -2.27 23.96
C GLU A 5 3.44 -3.18 23.19
N ILE A 6 2.68 -3.99 23.93
CA ILE A 6 1.65 -4.87 23.36
C ILE A 6 0.55 -4.06 22.68
N LEU A 7 0.13 -2.94 23.30
CA LEU A 7 -0.88 -2.04 22.72
C LEU A 7 -0.35 -1.34 21.46
N ILE A 8 0.90 -0.87 21.46
CA ILE A 8 1.53 -0.22 20.30
C ILE A 8 1.67 -1.22 19.15
N GLY A 9 2.13 -2.45 19.43
CA GLY A 9 2.20 -3.52 18.44
C GLY A 9 0.82 -3.87 17.84
N LEU A 10 -0.23 -3.90 18.66
CA LEU A 10 -1.60 -4.13 18.20
C LEU A 10 -2.08 -3.00 17.27
N ILE A 11 -1.83 -1.73 17.63
CA ILE A 11 -2.18 -0.58 16.81
C ILE A 11 -1.44 -0.63 15.47
N LEU A 12 -0.12 -0.90 15.48
CA LEU A 12 0.68 -1.05 14.28
C LEU A 12 0.19 -2.19 13.39
N ALA A 13 -0.15 -3.34 13.95
CA ALA A 13 -0.70 -4.47 13.21
C ALA A 13 -2.04 -4.12 12.54
N VAL A 14 -2.93 -3.39 13.23
CA VAL A 14 -4.20 -2.92 12.67
C VAL A 14 -3.98 -1.91 11.54
N VAL A 15 -3.03 -0.99 11.71
CA VAL A 15 -2.65 -0.01 10.66
C VAL A 15 -2.06 -0.72 9.45
N PHE A 16 -1.13 -1.65 9.67
CA PHE A 16 -0.51 -2.45 8.61
C PHE A 16 -1.56 -3.25 7.83
N TRP A 17 -2.49 -3.90 8.53
CA TRP A 17 -3.58 -4.65 7.91
C TRP A 17 -4.49 -3.76 7.05
N LYS A 18 -4.84 -2.56 7.54
CA LYS A 18 -5.63 -1.60 6.77
C LYS A 18 -4.87 -1.11 5.54
N LEU A 19 -3.59 -0.76 5.68
CA LEU A 19 -2.74 -0.32 4.57
C LEU A 19 -2.61 -1.41 3.50
N LEU A 20 -2.45 -2.67 3.91
CA LEU A 20 -2.36 -3.80 2.99
C LEU A 20 -3.66 -4.00 2.21
N LYS A 21 -4.82 -3.93 2.87
CA LYS A 21 -6.13 -3.98 2.20
C LYS A 21 -6.31 -2.84 1.20
N VAL A 22 -5.94 -1.61 1.57
CA VAL A 22 -6.05 -0.45 0.69
C VAL A 22 -5.12 -0.61 -0.51
N THR A 23 -3.87 -0.99 -0.29
CA THR A 23 -2.88 -1.21 -1.36
C THR A 23 -3.37 -2.27 -2.35
N PHE A 24 -3.88 -3.40 -1.85
CA PHE A 24 -4.38 -4.47 -2.71
C PHE A 24 -5.63 -4.06 -3.50
N LYS A 25 -6.55 -3.32 -2.87
CA LYS A 25 -7.73 -2.77 -3.54
C LYS A 25 -7.34 -1.76 -4.63
N SER A 26 -6.40 -0.87 -4.34
CA SER A 26 -5.87 0.11 -5.30
C SER A 26 -5.17 -0.58 -6.46
N PHE A 27 -4.40 -1.64 -6.21
CA PHE A 27 -3.76 -2.45 -7.25
C PHE A 27 -4.78 -3.04 -8.23
N LEU A 28 -5.82 -3.70 -7.70
CA LEU A 28 -6.88 -4.25 -8.55
C LEU A 28 -7.62 -3.16 -9.34
N TRP A 29 -7.83 -2.00 -8.73
CA TRP A 29 -8.47 -0.85 -9.39
C TRP A 29 -7.62 -0.27 -10.52
N VAL A 30 -6.33 -0.04 -10.27
CA VAL A 30 -5.38 0.45 -11.28
C VAL A 30 -5.28 -0.53 -12.44
N LEU A 31 -5.28 -1.84 -12.16
CA LEU A 31 -5.25 -2.87 -13.19
C LEU A 31 -6.54 -2.86 -14.02
N GLY A 32 -7.71 -2.73 -13.38
CA GLY A 32 -8.99 -2.62 -14.07
C GLY A 32 -9.13 -1.35 -14.92
N ILE A 33 -8.78 -0.18 -14.38
CA ILE A 33 -8.77 1.08 -15.13
C ILE A 33 -7.75 1.01 -16.26
N GLY A 34 -6.55 0.49 -16.00
CA GLY A 34 -5.51 0.32 -17.02
C GLY A 34 -5.98 -0.54 -18.19
N LEU A 35 -6.71 -1.63 -17.91
CA LEU A 35 -7.30 -2.48 -18.94
C LEU A 35 -8.38 -1.75 -19.75
N LEU A 36 -9.27 -1.00 -19.08
CA LEU A 36 -10.29 -0.20 -19.77
C LEU A 36 -9.66 0.88 -20.66
N VAL A 37 -8.68 1.61 -20.14
CA VAL A 37 -7.97 2.66 -20.90
C VAL A 37 -7.21 2.05 -22.08
N ALA A 38 -6.62 0.87 -21.92
CA ALA A 38 -5.95 0.17 -23.02
C ALA A 38 -6.89 -0.15 -24.19
N VAL A 39 -8.16 -0.45 -23.89
CA VAL A 39 -9.17 -0.81 -24.89
C VAL A 39 -9.82 0.42 -25.52
N PHE A 40 -10.16 1.43 -24.72
CA PHE A 40 -10.93 2.59 -25.20
C PHE A 40 -10.07 3.79 -25.64
N PHE A 41 -8.94 4.04 -24.97
CA PHE A 41 -8.11 5.24 -25.16
C PHE A 41 -6.62 4.92 -24.99
N PRO A 42 -6.02 4.13 -25.91
CA PRO A 42 -4.65 3.64 -25.77
C PRO A 42 -3.60 4.76 -25.72
N GLU A 43 -3.89 5.94 -26.28
CA GLU A 43 -2.99 7.10 -26.25
C GLU A 43 -2.78 7.66 -24.83
N GLN A 44 -3.72 7.41 -23.91
CA GLN A 44 -3.68 7.88 -22.52
C GLN A 44 -3.10 6.84 -21.56
N LEU A 45 -2.78 5.64 -22.06
CA LEU A 45 -2.16 4.57 -21.27
C LEU A 45 -0.88 5.01 -20.54
N PRO A 46 0.05 5.79 -21.13
CA PRO A 46 1.25 6.21 -20.44
C PRO A 46 0.93 7.06 -19.20
N LEU A 47 -0.06 7.95 -19.30
CA LEU A 47 -0.48 8.83 -18.20
C LEU A 47 -1.12 8.02 -17.07
N VAL A 48 -2.03 7.11 -17.40
CA VAL A 48 -2.73 6.26 -16.43
C VAL A 48 -1.78 5.25 -15.79
N GLY A 49 -0.84 4.71 -16.58
CA GLY A 49 0.24 3.86 -16.10
C GLY A 49 1.15 4.58 -15.12
N ASP A 50 1.62 5.78 -15.46
CA ASP A 50 2.53 6.56 -14.60
C ASP A 50 1.87 6.98 -13.28
N LEU A 51 0.60 7.43 -13.35
CA LEU A 51 -0.20 7.70 -12.15
C LEU A 51 -0.43 6.45 -11.31
N GLY A 52 -0.75 5.33 -11.95
CA GLY A 52 -0.97 4.04 -11.29
C GLY A 52 0.29 3.56 -10.57
N VAL A 53 1.44 3.61 -11.24
CA VAL A 53 2.75 3.27 -10.67
C VAL A 53 3.07 4.19 -9.50
N THR A 54 2.90 5.50 -9.65
CA THR A 54 3.18 6.48 -8.58
C THR A 54 2.35 6.19 -7.33
N VAL A 55 1.05 5.96 -7.49
CA VAL A 55 0.14 5.66 -6.37
C VAL A 55 0.52 4.34 -5.70
N LEU A 56 0.84 3.31 -6.49
CA LEU A 56 1.25 2.01 -5.97
C LEU A 56 2.61 2.05 -5.26
N SER A 57 3.58 2.78 -5.81
CA SER A 57 4.88 2.99 -5.19
C SER A 57 4.77 3.75 -3.87
N PHE A 58 3.89 4.75 -3.78
CA PHE A 58 3.63 5.48 -2.54
C PHE A 58 2.98 4.59 -1.46
N LEU A 59 1.97 3.80 -1.84
CA LEU A 59 1.34 2.86 -0.91
C LEU A 59 2.30 1.74 -0.49
N GLY A 60 3.11 1.25 -1.43
CA GLY A 60 4.15 0.26 -1.18
C GLY A 60 5.22 0.77 -0.22
N SER A 61 5.69 2.02 -0.38
CA SER A 61 6.68 2.61 0.53
C SER A 61 6.12 2.80 1.93
N LEU A 62 4.85 3.22 2.07
CA LEU A 62 4.16 3.27 3.36
C LEU A 62 4.06 1.90 4.04
N LEU A 63 3.78 0.84 3.26
CA LEU A 63 3.79 -0.54 3.75
C LEU A 63 5.17 -0.94 4.27
N VAL A 64 6.24 -0.65 3.51
CA VAL A 64 7.62 -0.97 3.91
C VAL A 64 8.02 -0.20 5.16
N LEU A 65 7.70 1.10 5.25
CA LEU A 65 7.96 1.91 6.44
C LEU A 65 7.22 1.37 7.67
N THR A 66 5.97 0.95 7.49
CA THR A 66 5.18 0.37 8.59
C THR A 66 5.75 -0.98 9.03
N ALA A 67 6.19 -1.83 8.10
CA ALA A 67 6.86 -3.09 8.40
C ALA A 67 8.20 -2.87 9.12
N ALA A 68 9.03 -1.96 8.61
CA ALA A 68 10.30 -1.61 9.24
C ALA A 68 10.10 -1.08 10.66
N GLY A 69 9.10 -0.20 10.87
CA GLY A 69 8.74 0.29 12.20
C GLY A 69 8.30 -0.82 13.14
N PHE A 70 7.54 -1.80 12.65
CA PHE A 70 7.12 -2.96 13.44
C PHE A 70 8.31 -3.85 13.86
N PHE A 71 9.23 -4.14 12.93
CA PHE A 71 10.43 -4.95 13.22
C PHE A 71 11.39 -4.23 14.16
N PHE A 72 11.60 -2.92 14.01
CA PHE A 72 12.40 -2.13 14.94
C PHE A 72 11.82 -2.15 16.34
N PHE A 73 10.50 -1.96 16.47
CA PHE A 73 9.83 -1.94 17.79
C PHE A 73 9.80 -3.31 18.48
N THR A 74 9.87 -4.42 17.74
CA THR A 74 9.89 -5.78 18.29
C THR A 74 11.32 -6.30 18.54
N GLY A 75 12.33 -5.68 17.93
CA GLY A 75 13.74 -6.12 17.98
C GLY A 75 14.54 -5.56 19.16
N ASP A 76 14.09 -4.45 19.75
CA ASP A 76 14.57 -3.90 21.02
C ASP A 76 13.80 -4.48 22.22
#